data_AF-G8X665-F1
#
_entry.id   AF-G8X665-F1
#
_cell.length_a   1.000
_cell.length_b   1.000
_cell.length_c   1.000
_cell.angle_alpha   90.00
_cell.angle_beta   90.00
_cell.angle_gamma   90.00
#
_symmetry.space_group_name_H-M   'P 1'
#
loop_
_entity.id
_entity.type
_entity.pdbx_description
1 polymer ?
#
loop_
_entity_poly.entity_id
_entity_poly.type
_entity_poly.pdbx_seq_one_letter_code
_entity_poly.pdbx_strand_id
1 'polypeptide(L)'
;MLSKAPVLEFSSTDDFYFMIDGTYLPNDICLVVYRNFHLKSTQLYRITDNENYEEVAEDLQNLLNLGITIKYITSDGDKSVLKAIQRICPDIAFQRCLVHI
;
A
#
# COMPACT_ATOMS: atom_id res chain seq x y z
N MET A 1 7.87 25.80 -5.37
CA MET A 1 7.54 24.65 -4.49
C MET A 1 6.31 25.01 -3.69
N LEU A 2 5.34 24.11 -3.58
CA LEU A 2 4.23 24.28 -2.63
C LEU A 2 4.81 24.23 -1.22
N SER A 3 4.60 25.30 -0.44
CA SER A 3 5.09 25.42 0.94
C SER A 3 4.33 24.55 1.94
N LYS A 4 3.22 23.94 1.50
CA LYS A 4 2.37 23.04 2.29
C LYS A 4 1.74 22.01 1.36
N ALA A 5 1.71 20.76 1.79
CA ALA A 5 0.98 19.71 1.10
C ALA A 5 -0.53 20.05 1.05
N PRO A 6 -1.23 19.76 -0.06
CA PRO A 6 -2.67 19.93 -0.13
C PRO A 6 -3.35 19.04 0.92
N VAL A 7 -4.33 19.60 1.64
CA VAL A 7 -5.20 18.83 2.52
C VAL A 7 -6.28 18.22 1.65
N LEU A 8 -6.25 16.90 1.51
CA LEU A 8 -7.28 16.19 0.78
C LEU A 8 -8.52 16.08 1.68
N GLU A 9 -9.62 16.73 1.32
CA GLU A 9 -10.90 16.58 2.00
C GLU A 9 -11.56 15.27 1.56
N PHE A 10 -11.10 14.16 2.14
CA PHE A 10 -11.81 12.89 2.04
C PHE A 10 -12.72 12.74 3.26
N SER A 11 -14.01 12.56 3.00
CA SER A 11 -14.90 11.91 3.96
C SER A 11 -14.54 10.43 3.99
N SER A 12 -13.71 10.00 4.92
CA SER A 12 -13.67 8.57 5.25
C SER A 12 -13.42 8.39 6.73
N THR A 13 -14.52 8.37 7.49
CA THR A 13 -14.61 7.68 8.77
C THR A 13 -14.45 6.15 8.63
N ASP A 14 -14.24 5.66 7.41
CA ASP A 14 -14.21 4.24 7.09
C ASP A 14 -12.82 3.67 7.29
N ASP A 15 -12.80 2.51 7.94
CA ASP A 15 -11.63 1.67 8.11
C ASP A 15 -11.10 1.19 6.74
N PHE A 16 -9.80 1.40 6.46
CA PHE A 16 -9.20 0.98 5.18
C PHE A 16 -8.74 -0.48 5.26
N TYR A 17 -9.25 -1.26 4.33
CA TYR A 17 -8.81 -2.63 4.05
C TYR A 17 -7.97 -2.56 2.79
N PHE A 18 -6.65 -2.62 2.97
CA PHE A 18 -5.70 -2.45 1.88
C PHE A 18 -5.40 -3.76 1.18
N MET A 19 -5.37 -3.71 -0.14
CA MET A 19 -4.82 -4.75 -1.00
C MET A 19 -3.57 -4.19 -1.65
N ILE A 20 -2.44 -4.86 -1.45
CA ILE A 20 -1.15 -4.55 -2.06
C ILE A 20 -0.88 -5.63 -3.11
N ASP A 21 -0.52 -5.22 -4.32
CA ASP A 21 -0.26 -6.12 -5.45
C ASP A 21 0.81 -5.53 -6.36
N GLY A 22 1.80 -6.34 -6.72
CA GLY A 22 2.81 -6.04 -7.72
C GLY A 22 2.48 -6.69 -9.06
N THR A 23 2.38 -5.89 -10.12
CA THR A 23 2.24 -6.38 -11.50
C THR A 23 3.51 -6.14 -12.29
N TYR A 24 4.16 -7.21 -12.73
CA TYR A 24 5.36 -7.15 -13.57
C TYR A 24 5.00 -7.00 -15.05
N LEU A 25 5.51 -5.94 -15.66
CA LEU A 25 5.36 -5.57 -17.06
C LEU A 25 6.69 -5.80 -17.81
N PRO A 26 6.69 -5.79 -19.16
CA PRO A 26 7.92 -5.89 -19.93
C PRO A 26 8.95 -4.80 -19.60
N ASN A 27 10.23 -5.09 -19.83
CA ASN A 27 11.39 -4.20 -19.57
C ASN A 27 11.66 -3.93 -18.08
N ASP A 28 11.50 -4.96 -17.24
CA ASP A 28 11.80 -4.90 -15.80
C ASP A 28 11.03 -3.78 -15.08
N ILE A 29 9.79 -3.52 -15.51
CA ILE A 29 8.89 -2.55 -14.87
C ILE A 29 7.94 -3.32 -13.95
N CYS A 30 7.89 -2.95 -12.68
CA CYS A 30 6.89 -3.39 -11.72
C CYS A 30 5.95 -2.23 -11.36
N LEU A 31 4.65 -2.47 -11.45
CA LEU A 31 3.62 -1.57 -10.94
C LEU A 31 3.13 -2.11 -9.60
N VAL A 32 3.46 -1.42 -8.51
CA VAL A 32 2.95 -1.72 -7.17
C VAL A 32 1.72 -0.86 -6.91
N VAL A 33 0.61 -1.49 -6.53
CA VAL A 33 -0.68 -0.81 -6.32
C VAL A 33 -1.19 -1.01 -4.89
N TYR A 34 -1.65 0.07 -4.28
CA TYR A 34 -2.30 0.09 -2.97
C TYR A 34 -3.77 0.46 -3.15
N ARG A 35 -4.66 -0.52 -2.99
CA ARG A 35 -6.09 -0.36 -3.28
C ARG A 35 -6.94 -0.50 -2.02
N ASN A 36 -7.88 0.41 -1.81
CA ASN A 36 -8.93 0.22 -0.82
C ASN A 36 -9.93 -0.83 -1.34
N PHE A 37 -10.09 -1.92 -0.59
CA PHE A 37 -10.94 -3.04 -0.98
C PHE A 37 -12.44 -2.68 -1.03
N HIS A 38 -12.95 -1.86 -0.11
CA HIS A 38 -14.37 -1.51 -0.07
C HIS A 38 -14.72 -0.45 -1.11
N LEU A 39 -13.93 0.62 -1.18
CA LEU A 39 -14.15 1.73 -2.12
C LEU A 39 -13.78 1.38 -3.56
N LYS A 40 -13.10 0.25 -3.77
CA LYS A 40 -12.59 -0.21 -5.08
C LYS A 40 -11.67 0.83 -5.75
N SER A 41 -11.12 1.75 -4.99
CA SER A 41 -10.30 2.86 -5.45
C SER A 41 -8.82 2.66 -5.15
N THR A 42 -7.97 3.02 -6.10
CA THR A 42 -6.52 3.06 -5.92
C THR A 42 -6.15 4.28 -5.09
N GLN A 43 -5.45 4.06 -3.97
CA GLN A 43 -5.00 5.13 -3.08
C GLN A 43 -3.60 5.61 -3.46
N LEU A 44 -2.75 4.67 -3.88
CA LEU A 44 -1.41 4.93 -4.35
C LEU A 44 -1.02 3.89 -5.39
N TYR A 45 -0.18 4.27 -6.33
CA TYR A 45 0.57 3.34 -7.17
C TYR A 45 2.00 3.85 -7.32
N ARG A 46 2.93 2.91 -7.50
CA ARG A 46 4.33 3.20 -7.75
C ARG A 46 4.79 2.38 -8.96
N ILE A 47 5.48 3.05 -9.88
CA ILE A 47 6.22 2.39 -10.96
C ILE A 47 7.66 2.25 -10.47
N THR A 48 8.15 1.03 -10.43
CA THR A 48 9.49 0.66 -9.92
C THR A 48 10.00 -0.55 -10.72
N ASP A 49 11.10 -1.16 -10.31
CA ASP A 49 11.65 -2.38 -10.92
C ASP A 49 11.19 -3.66 -10.19
N ASN A 50 10.83 -3.55 -8.91
CA ASN A 50 10.46 -4.67 -8.04
C ASN A 50 9.64 -4.21 -6.83
N GLU A 51 9.12 -5.13 -6.04
CA GLU A 51 8.48 -4.83 -4.75
C GLU A 51 9.52 -4.54 -3.64
N ASN A 52 10.27 -3.45 -3.81
CA ASN A 52 11.38 -3.12 -2.92
C ASN A 52 10.92 -2.74 -1.51
N TYR A 53 11.56 -3.33 -0.51
CA TYR A 53 11.22 -3.14 0.90
C TYR A 53 11.20 -1.67 1.35
N GLU A 54 12.24 -0.88 1.02
CA GLU A 54 12.30 0.52 1.47
C GLU A 54 11.24 1.39 0.78
N GLU A 55 10.93 1.11 -0.49
CA GLU A 55 9.91 1.84 -1.23
C GLU A 55 8.51 1.52 -0.70
N VAL A 56 8.22 0.24 -0.42
CA VAL A 56 6.94 -0.16 0.19
C VAL A 56 6.81 0.42 1.61
N ALA A 57 7.89 0.46 2.38
CA ALA A 57 7.88 1.08 3.70
C ALA A 57 7.62 2.59 3.61
N GLU A 58 8.25 3.29 2.66
CA GLU A 58 8.02 4.71 2.38
C GLU A 58 6.56 4.96 1.98
N ASP A 59 6.02 4.15 1.07
CA ASP A 59 4.64 4.25 0.58
C ASP A 59 3.63 4.09 1.72
N LEU A 60 3.79 3.06 2.56
CA LEU A 60 2.94 2.85 3.73
C LEU A 60 3.01 4.03 4.69
N GLN A 61 4.21 4.54 4.96
CA GLN A 61 4.40 5.70 5.84
C GLN A 61 3.75 6.96 5.28
N ASN A 62 3.84 7.17 3.96
CA ASN A 62 3.21 8.29 3.27
C ASN A 62 1.67 8.21 3.34
N LEU A 63 1.09 7.01 3.15
CA LEU A 63 -0.35 6.78 3.29
C LEU A 63 -0.84 7.12 4.72
N LEU A 64 -0.10 6.70 5.75
CA LEU A 64 -0.41 7.06 7.15
C LEU A 64 -0.29 8.56 7.39
N ASN A 65 0.74 9.22 6.84
CA ASN A 65 0.94 10.67 6.96
C ASN A 65 -0.17 11.49 6.27
N LEU A 66 -0.82 10.93 5.25
CA LEU A 66 -1.99 11.51 4.61
C LEU A 66 -3.28 11.34 5.43
N GLY A 67 -3.21 10.70 6.60
CA GLY A 67 -4.34 10.49 7.50
C GLY A 67 -5.16 9.23 7.22
N ILE A 68 -4.66 8.31 6.38
CA ILE A 68 -5.35 7.05 6.11
C ILE A 68 -5.19 6.11 7.31
N THR A 69 -6.32 5.61 7.83
CA THR A 69 -6.33 4.64 8.93
C THR A 69 -6.49 3.22 8.39
N ILE A 70 -5.41 2.44 8.45
CA ILE A 70 -5.35 1.07 7.94
C ILE A 70 -5.80 0.10 9.04
N LYS A 71 -6.76 -0.78 8.75
CA LYS A 71 -7.18 -1.85 9.68
C LYS A 71 -6.67 -3.23 9.30
N TYR A 72 -6.62 -3.52 8.01
CA TYR A 72 -6.23 -4.82 7.48
C TYR A 72 -5.42 -4.65 6.20
N ILE A 73 -4.42 -5.49 6.00
CA ILE A 73 -3.64 -5.55 4.77
C ILE A 73 -3.67 -6.97 4.20
N THR A 74 -3.91 -7.06 2.89
CA THR A 74 -3.83 -8.29 2.11
C THR A 74 -2.78 -8.15 1.02
N SER A 75 -1.88 -9.12 0.89
CA SER A 75 -0.87 -9.21 -0.19
C SER A 75 -0.64 -10.67 -0.60
N ASP A 76 -0.02 -10.89 -1.75
CA ASP A 76 0.50 -12.19 -2.23
C ASP A 76 1.49 -12.88 -1.25
N GLY A 77 2.09 -12.12 -0.32
CA GLY A 77 3.02 -12.59 0.69
C GLY A 77 4.49 -12.45 0.31
N ASP A 78 4.84 -11.54 -0.60
CA ASP A 78 6.24 -11.20 -0.87
C ASP A 78 6.98 -10.81 0.42
N LYS A 79 8.25 -11.24 0.53
CA LYS A 79 9.06 -11.07 1.75
C LYS A 79 9.39 -9.61 2.03
N SER A 80 9.61 -8.81 1.00
CA SER A 80 9.94 -7.39 1.13
C SER A 80 8.71 -6.62 1.56
N VAL A 81 7.55 -6.91 0.97
CA VAL A 81 6.25 -6.33 1.37
C VAL A 81 5.91 -6.68 2.81
N LEU A 82 6.04 -7.96 3.20
CA LEU A 82 5.79 -8.40 4.58
C LEU A 82 6.69 -7.70 5.61
N LYS A 83 7.98 -7.54 5.29
CA LYS A 83 8.92 -6.81 6.16
C LYS A 83 8.54 -5.33 6.29
N ALA A 84 8.10 -4.70 5.20
CA ALA A 84 7.68 -3.31 5.21
C ALA A 84 6.42 -3.12 6.07
N ILE A 85 5.43 -4.00 5.91
CA ILE A 85 4.20 -4.02 6.72
C ILE A 85 4.56 -4.19 8.21
N GLN A 86 5.40 -5.15 8.56
CA GLN A 86 5.79 -5.39 9.95
C GLN A 86 6.56 -4.21 10.57
N ARG A 87 7.31 -3.46 9.76
CA ARG A 87 8.05 -2.27 10.23
C ARG A 87 7.15 -1.07 10.48
N ILE A 88 6.25 -0.77 9.55
CA ILE A 88 5.46 0.47 9.56
C ILE A 88 4.11 0.28 10.28
N CYS A 89 3.55 -0.92 10.17
CA CYS A 89 2.20 -1.28 10.60
C CYS A 89 2.22 -2.56 11.47
N PRO A 90 3.02 -2.63 12.56
CA PRO A 90 3.27 -3.89 13.29
C PRO A 90 2.01 -4.53 13.90
N ASP A 91 1.03 -3.72 14.30
CA ASP A 91 -0.20 -4.18 14.97
C ASP A 91 -1.35 -4.46 14.01
N ILE A 92 -1.15 -4.25 12.71
CA ILE A 92 -2.20 -4.44 11.69
C ILE A 92 -2.25 -5.91 11.28
N ALA A 93 -3.47 -6.45 11.26
CA ALA A 93 -3.69 -7.82 10.82
C ALA A 93 -3.38 -7.98 9.32
N PHE A 94 -2.59 -9.01 9.02
CA PHE A 94 -2.19 -9.37 7.67
C PHE A 94 -2.87 -10.67 7.22
N GLN A 95 -3.33 -10.70 5.97
CA GLN A 95 -3.82 -11.91 5.31
C GLN A 95 -3.10 -12.14 3.98
N ARG A 96 -2.69 -13.37 3.71
CA ARG A 96 -2.21 -13.75 2.38
C ARG A 96 -3.37 -13.84 1.39
N CYS A 97 -3.21 -13.26 0.20
CA CYS A 97 -4.21 -13.26 -0.84
C CYS A 97 -4.54 -14.69 -1.29
N LEU A 98 -5.82 -15.09 -1.22
CA LEU A 98 -6.27 -16.45 -1.54
C LEU A 98 -6.13 -16.82 -3.02
N VAL A 99 -6.01 -15.83 -3.91
CA VAL A 99 -5.83 -16.05 -5.36
C VAL A 99 -4.39 -16.44 -5.69
N HIS A 100 -3.44 -16.08 -4.83
CA HIS A 100 -2.01 -16.35 -4.99
C HIS A 100 -1.54 -17.60 -4.21
N ILE A 101 -2.47 -18.39 -3.65
CA ILE A 101 -2.18 -19.64 -2.94
C ILE A 101 -2.36 -20.83 -3.88
#